data_AF-A0A8S3WGY3-F1
#
_entry.id   AF-A0A8S3WGY3-F1
#
_cell.length_a   1.000
_cell.length_b   1.000
_cell.length_c   1.000
_cell.angle_alpha   90.00
_cell.angle_beta   90.00
_cell.angle_gamma   90.00
#
_symmetry.space_group_name_H-M   'P 1'
#
loop_
_entity.id
_entity.type
_entity.pdbx_description
1 polymer ?
#
loop_
_entity_poly.entity_id
_entity_poly.type
_entity_poly.pdbx_seq_one_letter_code
_entity_poly.pdbx_strand_id
1 'polypeptide(L)'
;MACLQCTSVIDENEQYYATDDMGPEIISVIERYLGHLIPEGGLICFACWVHTRRTIQQQGIIAAPAVMNMNACVWCRRSLAQTRSHSIPEGPERTIITQTIYPREIPPGGLVCYACWVAARRNVEHATRVEDNRQGPSNLHQDSMCAWCRMSLHRRRTHVASGPVRDEVAARIYPNELPEHALLCSNCWTRAHENIEMEQEVVQFDIQPPSASITLDGFTHTTQTSTHCFVPACNNVERNRVPEYLRRIILKSEKNICDRKCKSM
;
A
#
# COMPACT_ATOMS: atom_id res chain seq x y z
N MET A 1 -23.07 -8.11 6.80
CA MET A 1 -22.09 -8.36 5.70
C MET A 1 -22.17 -7.21 4.70
N ALA A 2 -21.26 -7.02 3.73
CA ALA A 2 -21.34 -5.89 2.78
C ALA A 2 -21.38 -6.36 1.32
N CYS A 3 -22.23 -5.73 0.50
CA CYS A 3 -22.32 -6.00 -0.92
C CYS A 3 -21.06 -5.50 -1.65
N LEU A 4 -20.40 -6.36 -2.42
CA LEU A 4 -19.21 -5.99 -3.18
C LEU A 4 -19.44 -4.87 -4.19
N GLN A 5 -20.65 -4.80 -4.78
CA GLN A 5 -20.93 -3.87 -5.86
C GLN A 5 -21.36 -2.48 -5.41
N CYS A 6 -22.24 -2.39 -4.42
CA CYS A 6 -22.79 -1.11 -3.95
C CYS A 6 -22.35 -0.74 -2.54
N THR A 7 -21.54 -1.56 -1.86
CA THR A 7 -21.05 -1.38 -0.48
C THR A 7 -22.15 -1.29 0.59
N SER A 8 -23.41 -1.58 0.24
CA SER A 8 -24.49 -1.60 1.22
C SER A 8 -24.29 -2.73 2.22
N VAL A 9 -24.63 -2.47 3.49
CA VAL A 9 -24.69 -3.52 4.51
C VAL A 9 -25.88 -4.42 4.17
N ILE A 10 -25.62 -5.71 4.00
CA ILE A 10 -26.60 -6.77 3.80
C ILE A 10 -27.06 -7.25 5.19
N ASP A 11 -28.36 -7.10 5.45
CA ASP A 11 -29.06 -7.63 6.62
C ASP A 11 -29.25 -9.15 6.48
N GLU A 12 -29.35 -9.87 7.59
CA GLU A 12 -29.65 -11.32 7.61
C GLU A 12 -31.00 -11.65 6.93
N ASN A 13 -31.92 -10.70 6.91
CA ASN A 13 -33.23 -10.85 6.27
C ASN A 13 -33.23 -10.48 4.76
N GLU A 14 -32.16 -9.88 4.24
CA GLU A 14 -32.08 -9.52 2.83
C GLU A 14 -31.62 -10.71 1.98
N GLN A 15 -32.21 -10.86 0.80
CA GLN A 15 -31.71 -11.83 -0.18
C GLN A 15 -30.35 -11.37 -0.72
N TYR A 16 -29.40 -12.29 -0.73
CA TYR A 16 -28.07 -12.09 -1.30
C TYR A 16 -27.62 -13.34 -2.06
N TYR A 17 -26.57 -13.17 -2.86
CA TYR A 17 -25.97 -14.25 -3.64
C TYR A 17 -24.47 -14.26 -3.38
N ALA A 18 -23.93 -15.44 -3.06
CA ALA A 18 -22.50 -15.64 -2.98
C ALA A 18 -21.92 -15.68 -4.39
N THR A 19 -20.73 -15.11 -4.57
CA THR A 19 -20.04 -15.08 -5.86
C THR A 19 -19.71 -16.46 -6.36
N ASP A 20 -19.49 -17.41 -5.45
CA ASP A 20 -19.14 -18.80 -5.76
C ASP A 20 -20.33 -19.58 -6.36
N ASP A 21 -21.56 -19.11 -6.10
CA ASP A 21 -22.79 -19.67 -6.69
C ASP A 21 -23.13 -19.06 -8.06
N MET A 22 -22.36 -18.07 -8.51
CA MET A 22 -22.60 -17.38 -9.78
C MET A 22 -21.83 -18.04 -10.92
N GLY A 23 -22.45 -18.11 -12.11
CA GLY A 23 -21.76 -18.53 -13.32
C GLY A 23 -20.64 -17.56 -13.71
N PRO A 24 -19.58 -18.04 -14.39
CA PRO A 24 -18.43 -17.22 -14.79
C PRO A 24 -18.81 -16.04 -15.69
N GLU A 25 -19.88 -16.16 -16.46
CA GLU A 25 -20.40 -15.07 -17.29
C GLU A 25 -20.84 -13.88 -16.44
N ILE A 26 -21.51 -14.16 -15.32
CA ILE A 26 -22.02 -13.14 -14.41
C ILE A 26 -20.88 -12.49 -13.64
N ILE A 27 -19.95 -13.31 -13.13
CA ILE A 27 -18.72 -12.84 -12.45
C ILE A 27 -17.96 -11.88 -13.37
N SER A 28 -17.75 -12.25 -14.64
CA SER A 28 -17.01 -11.41 -15.60
C SER A 28 -17.64 -10.03 -15.82
N VAL A 29 -18.98 -9.94 -15.76
CA VAL A 29 -19.69 -8.66 -15.90
C VAL A 29 -19.52 -7.80 -14.65
N ILE A 30 -19.56 -8.42 -13.47
CA ILE A 30 -19.38 -7.72 -12.20
C ILE A 30 -17.92 -7.26 -12.06
N GLU A 31 -16.93 -8.10 -12.41
CA GLU A 31 -15.51 -7.73 -12.41
C GLU A 31 -15.23 -6.57 -13.35
N ARG A 32 -15.81 -6.61 -14.57
CA ARG A 32 -15.73 -5.49 -15.51
C ARG A 32 -16.34 -4.21 -14.95
N TYR A 33 -17.43 -4.32 -14.19
CA TYR A 33 -18.08 -3.17 -13.56
C TYR A 33 -17.27 -2.61 -12.38
N LEU A 34 -16.67 -3.48 -11.57
CA LEU A 34 -15.86 -3.13 -10.41
C LEU A 34 -14.46 -2.61 -10.78
N GLY A 35 -13.92 -3.07 -11.91
CA GLY A 35 -12.56 -2.77 -12.34
C GLY A 35 -11.49 -3.53 -11.53
N HIS A 36 -11.87 -4.60 -10.85
CA HIS A 36 -10.96 -5.50 -10.13
C HIS A 36 -11.54 -6.91 -10.05
N LEU A 37 -10.68 -7.89 -9.75
CA LEU A 37 -11.07 -9.28 -9.53
C LEU A 37 -11.93 -9.39 -8.26
N ILE A 38 -12.93 -10.26 -8.32
CA ILE A 38 -13.82 -10.53 -7.18
C ILE A 38 -13.14 -11.55 -6.26
N PRO A 39 -13.01 -11.28 -4.95
CA PRO A 39 -12.48 -12.26 -4.00
C PRO A 39 -13.45 -13.44 -3.83
N GLU A 40 -12.91 -14.64 -3.61
CA GLU A 40 -13.69 -15.83 -3.25
C GLU A 40 -14.55 -15.58 -2.00
N GLY A 41 -15.79 -16.07 -1.99
CA GLY A 41 -16.75 -15.84 -0.89
C GLY A 41 -17.33 -14.41 -0.84
N GLY A 42 -17.21 -13.64 -1.92
CA GLY A 42 -17.86 -12.35 -2.07
C GLY A 42 -19.38 -12.42 -2.01
N LEU A 43 -20.03 -11.33 -1.59
CA LEU A 43 -21.50 -11.26 -1.51
C LEU A 43 -22.06 -10.11 -2.36
N ILE A 44 -23.15 -10.37 -3.05
CA ILE A 44 -23.88 -9.37 -3.83
C ILE A 44 -25.34 -9.33 -3.37
N CYS A 45 -25.84 -8.15 -3.04
CA CYS A 45 -27.23 -7.98 -2.64
C CYS A 45 -28.18 -8.26 -3.82
N PHE A 46 -29.43 -8.67 -3.52
CA PHE A 46 -30.43 -9.00 -4.53
C PHE A 46 -30.65 -7.87 -5.56
N ALA A 47 -30.63 -6.61 -5.13
CA ALA A 47 -30.77 -5.47 -6.04
C ALA A 47 -29.65 -5.40 -7.09
N CYS A 48 -28.39 -5.58 -6.66
CA CYS A 48 -27.24 -5.60 -7.57
C CYS A 48 -27.25 -6.84 -8.47
N TRP A 49 -27.69 -7.98 -7.96
CA TRP A 49 -27.87 -9.20 -8.75
C TRP A 49 -28.92 -9.01 -9.85
N VAL A 50 -30.12 -8.52 -9.52
CA VAL A 50 -31.18 -8.25 -10.49
C VAL A 50 -30.72 -7.26 -11.56
N HIS A 51 -29.97 -6.23 -11.16
CA HIS A 51 -29.40 -5.27 -12.10
C HIS A 51 -28.43 -5.94 -13.07
N THR A 52 -27.46 -6.70 -12.55
CA THR A 52 -26.47 -7.43 -13.36
C THR A 52 -27.13 -8.39 -14.33
N ARG A 53 -28.14 -9.14 -13.88
CA ARG A 53 -28.89 -10.08 -14.74
C ARG A 53 -29.65 -9.38 -15.86
N ARG A 54 -30.26 -8.23 -15.59
CA ARG A 54 -30.91 -7.40 -16.62
C ARG A 54 -29.89 -6.88 -17.63
N THR A 55 -28.71 -6.46 -17.19
CA THR A 55 -27.63 -6.02 -18.07
C THR A 55 -27.19 -7.13 -19.02
N ILE A 56 -27.00 -8.35 -18.50
CA ILE A 56 -26.62 -9.52 -19.31
C ILE A 56 -27.70 -9.84 -20.35
N GLN A 57 -28.98 -9.84 -19.95
CA GLN A 57 -30.09 -10.10 -20.87
C GLN A 57 -30.22 -9.03 -21.95
N GLN A 58 -29.92 -7.77 -21.64
CA GLN A 58 -29.95 -6.67 -22.61
C GLN A 58 -28.73 -6.67 -23.55
N GLN A 59 -27.60 -7.23 -23.13
CA GLN A 59 -26.38 -7.35 -23.94
C GLN A 59 -26.43 -8.44 -25.03
N GLY A 60 -27.52 -9.23 -25.11
CA GLY A 60 -27.80 -10.10 -26.26
C GLY A 60 -28.13 -9.33 -27.56
N ILE A 61 -28.25 -8.01 -27.49
CA ILE A 61 -28.36 -7.10 -28.63
C ILE A 61 -27.12 -6.21 -28.58
N ILE A 62 -26.35 -6.18 -29.65
CA ILE A 62 -25.12 -5.39 -29.83
C ILE A 62 -25.44 -3.92 -29.55
N ALA A 63 -25.32 -3.49 -28.30
CA ALA A 63 -25.53 -2.13 -27.87
C ALA A 63 -24.44 -1.78 -26.88
N ALA A 64 -23.81 -0.65 -27.15
CA ALA A 64 -22.77 0.01 -26.38
C ALA A 64 -22.98 -0.12 -24.85
N PRO A 65 -21.90 -0.09 -24.04
CA PRO A 65 -21.96 -0.21 -22.59
C PRO A 65 -23.10 0.64 -22.03
N ALA A 66 -24.09 -0.04 -21.46
CA ALA A 66 -25.35 0.56 -21.02
C ALA A 66 -25.06 1.82 -20.20
N VAL A 67 -25.64 2.92 -20.66
CA VAL A 67 -25.54 4.31 -20.18
C VAL A 67 -26.25 4.44 -18.81
N MET A 68 -25.97 3.53 -17.89
CA MET A 68 -26.64 3.42 -16.61
C MET A 68 -25.63 3.63 -15.50
N ASN A 69 -25.30 4.91 -15.28
CA ASN A 69 -25.13 5.53 -13.96
C ASN A 69 -25.03 7.06 -14.11
N MET A 70 -25.86 7.66 -14.98
CA MET A 70 -25.90 9.12 -15.16
C MET A 70 -26.24 9.87 -13.86
N ASN A 71 -26.88 9.19 -12.89
CA ASN A 71 -27.30 9.80 -11.63
C ASN A 71 -26.48 9.33 -10.42
N ALA A 72 -25.24 8.87 -10.58
CA ALA A 72 -24.36 8.57 -9.45
C ALA A 72 -23.06 9.38 -9.53
N CYS A 73 -22.55 9.82 -8.37
CA CYS A 73 -21.29 10.54 -8.30
C CYS A 73 -20.15 9.63 -8.78
N VAL A 74 -19.38 10.06 -9.79
CA VAL A 74 -18.27 9.25 -10.30
C VAL A 74 -17.21 9.00 -9.23
N TRP A 75 -17.01 9.96 -8.32
CA TRP A 75 -16.05 9.85 -7.22
C TRP A 75 -16.56 8.93 -6.11
N CYS A 76 -17.62 9.31 -5.41
CA CYS A 76 -18.06 8.64 -4.18
C CYS A 76 -19.19 7.61 -4.38
N ARG A 77 -19.65 7.40 -5.62
CA ARG A 77 -20.73 6.48 -6.01
C ARG A 77 -22.10 6.73 -5.37
N ARG A 78 -22.25 7.76 -4.53
CA ARG A 78 -23.56 8.14 -3.98
C ARG A 78 -24.51 8.56 -5.09
N SER A 79 -25.78 8.21 -4.92
CA SER A 79 -26.86 8.70 -5.77
C SER A 79 -26.87 10.23 -5.79
N LEU A 80 -27.03 10.79 -6.97
CA LEU A 80 -27.22 12.21 -7.24
C LEU A 80 -28.70 12.58 -7.33
N ALA A 81 -29.61 11.61 -7.19
CA ALA A 81 -31.02 11.90 -7.03
C ALA A 81 -31.18 12.86 -5.83
N GLN A 82 -31.72 14.05 -6.07
CA GLN A 82 -31.93 15.12 -5.08
C GLN A 82 -30.68 15.83 -4.55
N THR A 83 -29.47 15.52 -5.07
CA THR A 83 -28.24 16.22 -4.67
C THR A 83 -27.79 17.15 -5.79
N ARG A 84 -27.29 18.35 -5.43
CA ARG A 84 -26.62 19.23 -6.40
C ARG A 84 -25.42 18.50 -7.01
N SER A 85 -25.40 18.40 -8.33
CA SER A 85 -24.34 17.74 -9.08
C SER A 85 -23.63 18.73 -10.00
N HIS A 86 -22.40 18.38 -10.38
CA HIS A 86 -21.59 19.11 -11.35
C HIS A 86 -21.15 18.16 -12.45
N SER A 87 -21.24 18.61 -13.70
CA SER A 87 -20.49 18.00 -14.78
C SER A 87 -19.00 18.21 -14.53
N ILE A 88 -18.19 17.22 -14.91
CA ILE A 88 -16.74 17.30 -14.80
C ILE A 88 -16.21 17.93 -16.09
N PRO A 89 -15.79 19.21 -16.10
CA PRO A 89 -15.19 19.84 -17.27
C PRO A 89 -13.79 19.27 -17.54
N GLU A 90 -13.28 19.48 -18.74
CA GLU A 90 -11.86 19.29 -19.01
C GLU A 90 -11.04 20.29 -18.21
N GLY A 91 -10.11 19.81 -17.39
CA GLY A 91 -9.34 20.66 -16.48
C GLY A 91 -8.59 19.88 -15.38
N PRO A 92 -7.85 20.59 -14.51
CA PRO A 92 -7.07 19.97 -13.45
C PRO A 92 -7.95 19.22 -12.44
N GLU A 93 -9.20 19.64 -12.22
CA GLU A 93 -10.15 18.92 -11.38
C GLU A 93 -10.44 17.52 -11.94
N ARG A 94 -10.56 17.38 -13.28
CA ARG A 94 -10.75 16.08 -13.92
C ARG A 94 -9.56 15.16 -13.64
N THR A 95 -8.34 15.68 -13.76
CA THR A 95 -7.12 14.90 -13.46
C THR A 95 -7.10 14.42 -12.01
N ILE A 96 -7.42 15.29 -11.04
CA ILE A 96 -7.50 14.91 -9.62
C ILE A 96 -8.57 13.83 -9.41
N ILE A 97 -9.75 13.99 -10.02
CA ILE A 97 -10.83 13.00 -9.92
C ILE A 97 -10.40 11.67 -10.53
N THR A 98 -9.86 11.67 -11.75
CA THR A 98 -9.36 10.48 -12.46
C THR A 98 -8.33 9.73 -11.63
N GLN A 99 -7.34 10.44 -11.07
CA GLN A 99 -6.33 9.84 -10.19
C GLN A 99 -6.96 9.21 -8.94
N THR A 100 -7.97 9.88 -8.37
CA THR A 100 -8.63 9.38 -7.16
C THR A 100 -9.52 8.16 -7.41
N ILE A 101 -10.12 8.06 -8.59
CA ILE A 101 -11.03 6.95 -8.92
C ILE A 101 -10.35 5.77 -9.62
N TYR A 102 -9.05 5.86 -9.93
CA TYR A 102 -8.28 4.82 -10.57
C TYR A 102 -8.45 3.46 -9.87
N PRO A 103 -8.68 2.34 -10.59
CA PRO A 103 -8.51 2.15 -12.05
C PRO A 103 -9.70 2.58 -12.93
N ARG A 104 -10.74 3.19 -12.35
CA ARG A 104 -12.00 3.45 -13.05
C ARG A 104 -11.87 4.67 -13.95
N GLU A 105 -12.48 4.63 -15.12
CA GLU A 105 -12.53 5.76 -16.04
C GLU A 105 -13.75 6.66 -15.79
N ILE A 106 -13.61 7.96 -16.05
CA ILE A 106 -14.73 8.91 -16.01
C ILE A 106 -15.52 8.77 -17.32
N PRO A 107 -16.79 8.32 -17.29
CA PRO A 107 -17.59 8.21 -18.50
C PRO A 107 -17.85 9.59 -19.13
N PRO A 108 -18.14 9.64 -20.44
CA PRO A 108 -18.55 10.89 -21.08
C PRO A 108 -19.80 11.44 -20.40
N GLY A 109 -19.76 12.71 -19.99
CA GLY A 109 -20.85 13.34 -19.23
C GLY A 109 -20.92 12.93 -17.76
N GLY A 110 -19.86 12.34 -17.20
CA GLY A 110 -19.79 11.96 -15.79
C GLY A 110 -20.10 13.13 -14.84
N LEU A 111 -20.91 12.85 -13.81
CA LEU A 111 -21.32 13.83 -12.82
C LEU A 111 -20.70 13.53 -11.45
N VAL A 112 -20.28 14.56 -10.73
CA VAL A 112 -19.90 14.46 -9.31
C VAL A 112 -20.89 15.18 -8.42
N CYS A 113 -21.03 14.74 -7.17
CA CYS A 113 -21.81 15.48 -6.19
C CYS A 113 -21.06 16.78 -5.79
N TYR A 114 -21.80 17.78 -5.32
CA TYR A 114 -21.25 19.07 -4.89
C TYR A 114 -20.06 18.93 -3.92
N ALA A 115 -20.15 18.04 -2.93
CA ALA A 115 -19.08 17.84 -1.96
C ALA A 115 -17.77 17.32 -2.60
N CYS A 116 -17.88 16.35 -3.52
CA CYS A 116 -16.72 15.82 -4.25
C CYS A 116 -16.15 16.87 -5.21
N TRP A 117 -17.00 17.69 -5.83
CA TRP A 117 -16.56 18.80 -6.67
C TRP A 117 -15.74 19.83 -5.89
N VAL A 118 -16.23 20.27 -4.72
CA VAL A 118 -15.49 21.20 -3.84
C VAL A 118 -14.17 20.59 -3.36
N ALA A 119 -14.14 19.29 -3.05
CA ALA A 119 -12.91 18.59 -2.70
C ALA A 119 -11.90 18.57 -3.85
N ALA A 120 -12.33 18.30 -5.08
CA ALA A 120 -11.49 18.37 -6.27
C ALA A 120 -10.84 19.75 -6.40
N ARG A 121 -11.65 20.82 -6.34
CA ARG A 121 -11.18 22.21 -6.46
C ARG A 121 -10.17 22.59 -5.39
N ARG A 122 -10.40 22.22 -4.13
CA ARG A 122 -9.43 22.47 -3.04
C ARG A 122 -8.10 21.77 -3.28
N ASN A 123 -8.12 20.56 -3.82
CA ASN A 123 -6.89 19.84 -4.16
C ASN A 123 -6.15 20.50 -5.33
N VAL A 124 -6.85 21.01 -6.33
CA VAL A 124 -6.26 21.81 -7.41
C VAL A 124 -5.60 23.07 -6.83
N GLU A 125 -6.32 23.85 -6.03
CA GLU A 125 -5.77 25.07 -5.40
C GLU A 125 -4.55 24.76 -4.53
N HIS A 126 -4.57 23.64 -3.80
CA HIS A 126 -3.42 23.20 -3.01
C HIS A 126 -2.23 22.82 -3.90
N ALA A 127 -2.46 22.11 -5.00
CA ALA A 127 -1.41 21.74 -5.94
C ALA A 127 -0.76 22.99 -6.57
N THR A 128 -1.56 23.95 -7.04
CA THR A 128 -1.06 25.22 -7.59
C THR A 128 -0.25 26.00 -6.56
N ARG A 129 -0.73 26.12 -5.31
CA ARG A 129 0.03 26.79 -4.24
C ARG A 129 1.37 26.10 -3.95
N VAL A 130 1.42 24.77 -4.02
CA VAL A 130 2.68 24.02 -3.83
C VAL A 130 3.64 24.30 -4.99
N GLU A 131 3.14 24.43 -6.21
CA GLU A 131 3.95 24.80 -7.38
C GLU A 131 4.44 26.25 -7.32
N ASP A 132 3.59 27.20 -6.93
CA ASP A 132 3.99 28.61 -6.74
C ASP A 132 5.08 28.74 -5.66
N ASN A 133 4.93 27.99 -4.56
CA ASN A 133 5.95 27.93 -3.51
C ASN A 133 7.26 27.29 -3.98
N ARG A 134 7.25 26.45 -5.02
CA ARG A 134 8.47 25.88 -5.63
C ARG A 134 9.17 26.85 -6.57
N GLN A 135 8.47 27.84 -7.14
CA GLN A 135 9.04 28.80 -8.10
C GLN A 135 9.68 30.03 -7.43
N GLY A 136 9.61 30.16 -6.10
CA GLY A 136 10.42 31.13 -5.35
C GLY A 136 11.93 30.79 -5.41
N PRO A 137 12.84 31.77 -5.25
CA PRO A 137 14.29 31.54 -5.29
C PRO A 137 14.68 30.51 -4.21
N SER A 138 14.96 29.30 -4.67
CA SER A 138 15.01 28.05 -3.91
C SER A 138 16.36 27.80 -3.23
N ASN A 139 16.83 28.73 -2.40
CA ASN A 139 18.06 28.53 -1.61
C ASN A 139 17.82 28.24 -0.12
N LEU A 140 16.57 28.11 0.33
CA LEU A 140 16.25 27.91 1.76
C LEU A 140 15.33 26.73 2.07
N HIS A 141 14.90 25.94 1.08
CA HIS A 141 13.87 24.90 1.30
C HIS A 141 14.37 23.44 1.30
N GLN A 142 15.60 23.17 0.86
CA GLN A 142 16.19 21.83 1.00
C GLN A 142 16.42 21.45 2.48
N ASP A 143 16.56 22.44 3.37
CA ASP A 143 16.72 22.23 4.81
C ASP A 143 15.41 21.88 5.55
N SER A 144 14.28 21.77 4.85
CA SER A 144 12.97 21.55 5.47
C SER A 144 12.37 20.17 5.21
N MET A 145 13.16 19.19 4.79
CA MET A 145 12.68 17.80 4.63
C MET A 145 13.25 16.88 5.71
N CYS A 146 12.43 15.92 6.15
CA CYS A 146 12.89 14.86 7.04
C CYS A 146 13.94 14.01 6.32
N ALA A 147 15.15 13.91 6.86
CA ALA A 147 16.22 13.13 6.27
C ALA A 147 15.88 11.65 6.11
N TRP A 148 15.04 11.12 7.01
CA TRP A 148 14.59 9.73 6.97
C TRP A 148 13.39 9.52 6.04
N CYS A 149 12.24 10.15 6.29
CA CYS A 149 11.01 9.86 5.54
C CYS A 149 10.75 10.77 4.33
N ARG A 150 11.63 11.75 4.08
CA ARG A 150 11.53 12.77 3.02
C ARG A 150 10.24 13.62 3.05
N MET A 151 9.42 13.51 4.10
CA MET A 151 8.27 14.38 4.27
C MET A 151 8.70 15.81 4.59
N SER A 152 7.94 16.79 4.09
CA SER A 152 8.13 18.18 4.48
C SER A 152 7.94 18.35 6.00
N LEU A 153 8.87 19.08 6.59
CA LEU A 153 8.89 19.49 7.99
C LEU A 153 8.19 20.84 8.21
N HIS A 154 7.62 21.43 7.15
CA HIS A 154 6.90 22.68 7.26
C HIS A 154 5.75 22.56 8.28
N ARG A 155 5.77 23.41 9.31
CA ARG A 155 4.86 23.41 10.49
C ARG A 155 4.91 22.16 11.38
N ARG A 156 5.93 21.32 11.27
CA ARG A 156 6.14 20.18 12.18
C ARG A 156 7.24 20.52 13.17
N ARG A 157 7.18 19.93 14.36
CA ARG A 157 8.33 19.91 15.28
C ARG A 157 9.45 19.11 14.61
N THR A 158 10.65 19.68 14.62
CA THR A 158 11.84 19.10 14.00
C THR A 158 12.87 18.74 15.06
N HIS A 159 13.68 17.74 14.75
CA HIS A 159 14.76 17.28 15.61
C HIS A 159 16.03 17.14 14.79
N VAL A 160 17.18 17.56 15.32
CA VAL A 160 18.47 17.44 14.61
C VAL A 160 19.04 16.05 14.86
N ALA A 161 19.30 15.29 13.79
CA ALA A 161 19.95 13.98 13.87
C ALA A 161 21.37 14.11 14.44
N SER A 162 21.54 13.75 15.70
CA SER A 162 22.81 13.86 16.44
C SER A 162 23.07 12.60 17.26
N GLY A 163 24.34 12.30 17.52
CA GLY A 163 24.76 11.13 18.29
C GLY A 163 24.26 9.80 17.69
N PRO A 164 23.85 8.81 18.52
CA PRO A 164 23.41 7.49 18.06
C PRO A 164 22.24 7.52 17.07
N VAL A 165 21.38 8.55 17.17
CA VAL A 165 20.27 8.76 16.23
C VAL A 165 20.80 9.07 14.82
N ARG A 166 21.90 9.82 14.71
CA ARG A 166 22.53 10.12 13.43
C ARG A 166 23.04 8.85 12.76
N ASP A 167 23.67 7.97 13.52
CA ASP A 167 24.24 6.72 13.02
C ASP A 167 23.13 5.75 12.54
N GLU A 168 22.06 5.60 13.34
CA GLU A 168 20.89 4.79 12.96
C GLU A 168 20.22 5.34 11.68
N VAL A 169 20.11 6.66 11.55
CA VAL A 169 19.52 7.28 10.34
C VAL A 169 20.45 7.09 9.14
N ALA A 170 21.75 7.32 9.30
CA ALA A 170 22.76 7.17 8.25
C ALA A 170 22.79 5.73 7.71
N ALA A 171 22.77 4.73 8.60
CA ALA A 171 22.72 3.32 8.24
C ALA A 171 21.48 3.00 7.38
N ARG A 172 20.38 3.71 7.60
CA ARG A 172 19.10 3.43 6.95
C ARG A 172 18.89 4.16 5.63
N ILE A 173 19.56 5.29 5.43
CA ILE A 173 19.48 6.06 4.17
C ILE A 173 20.63 5.75 3.19
N TYR A 174 21.54 4.83 3.56
CA TYR A 174 22.62 4.36 2.70
C TYR A 174 22.09 3.95 1.31
N PRO A 175 22.71 4.41 0.20
CA PRO A 175 24.05 5.02 0.11
C PRO A 175 24.11 6.54 0.25
N ASN A 176 23.04 7.22 0.64
CA ASN A 176 23.04 8.68 0.68
C ASN A 176 23.81 9.21 1.89
N GLU A 177 24.66 10.22 1.68
CA GLU A 177 25.32 10.94 2.77
C GLU A 177 24.31 11.78 3.57
N LEU A 178 24.39 11.69 4.89
CA LEU A 178 23.53 12.45 5.80
C LEU A 178 24.16 13.84 6.08
N PRO A 179 23.48 14.94 5.71
CA PRO A 179 23.97 16.29 5.98
C PRO A 179 24.24 16.53 7.48
N GLU A 180 25.17 17.43 7.80
CA GLU A 180 25.56 17.71 9.19
C GLU A 180 24.39 18.18 10.08
N HIS A 181 23.46 18.93 9.49
CA HIS A 181 22.26 19.43 10.17
C HIS A 181 20.98 18.74 9.68
N ALA A 182 21.06 17.46 9.35
CA ALA A 182 19.91 16.68 8.92
C ALA A 182 18.78 16.73 9.95
N LEU A 183 17.60 17.20 9.51
CA LEU A 183 16.42 17.29 10.35
C LEU A 183 15.53 16.06 10.24
N LEU A 184 14.86 15.72 11.34
CA LEU A 184 13.93 14.60 11.45
C LEU A 184 12.54 15.08 11.88
N CYS A 185 11.56 14.45 11.23
CA CYS A 185 10.29 14.00 11.80
C CYS A 185 10.22 13.82 13.31
N SER A 186 9.26 14.37 14.07
CA SER A 186 9.02 13.87 15.44
C SER A 186 8.77 12.35 15.46
N ASN A 187 8.02 11.82 14.51
CA ASN A 187 7.78 10.37 14.42
C ASN A 187 9.04 9.58 14.06
N CYS A 188 9.86 10.11 13.13
CA CYS A 188 11.12 9.46 12.75
C CYS A 188 12.15 9.53 13.88
N TRP A 189 12.16 10.63 14.64
CA TRP A 189 12.98 10.81 15.83
C TRP A 189 12.62 9.76 16.90
N THR A 190 11.35 9.66 17.28
CA THR A 190 10.87 8.65 18.24
C THR A 190 11.23 7.24 17.79
N ARG A 191 10.98 6.93 16.51
CA ARG A 191 11.32 5.61 15.95
C ARG A 191 12.82 5.32 15.94
N ALA A 192 13.67 6.33 15.76
CA ALA A 192 15.11 6.17 15.87
C ALA A 192 15.49 5.74 17.29
N HIS A 193 14.92 6.43 18.29
CA HIS A 193 15.17 6.14 19.70
C HIS A 193 14.69 4.75 20.10
N GLU A 194 13.47 4.36 19.73
CA GLU A 194 12.94 3.02 20.00
C GLU A 194 13.86 1.93 19.42
N ASN A 195 14.38 2.14 18.22
CA ASN A 195 15.33 1.23 17.60
C ASN A 195 16.64 1.11 18.37
N ILE A 196 17.19 2.24 18.83
CA ILE A 196 18.43 2.27 19.63
C ILE A 196 18.23 1.57 20.98
N GLU A 197 17.11 1.82 21.64
CA GLU A 197 16.76 1.16 22.92
C GLU A 197 16.62 -0.36 22.75
N MET A 198 15.94 -0.80 21.69
CA MET A 198 15.83 -2.22 21.38
C MET A 198 17.20 -2.89 21.14
N GLU A 199 18.16 -2.19 20.54
CA GLU A 199 19.50 -2.75 20.33
C GLU A 199 20.30 -2.88 21.63
N GLN A 200 20.10 -1.96 22.58
CA GLN A 200 20.78 -2.03 23.88
C GLN A 200 20.27 -3.19 24.74
N GLU A 201 18.98 -3.51 24.68
CA GLU A 201 18.41 -4.65 25.43
C GLU A 201 18.92 -6.01 24.92
N VAL A 202 19.21 -6.13 23.62
CA VAL A 202 19.70 -7.39 23.03
C VAL A 202 21.14 -7.72 23.46
N VAL A 203 21.93 -6.71 23.83
CA VAL A 203 23.34 -6.90 24.25
C VAL A 203 23.44 -7.34 25.72
N GLN A 204 22.34 -7.32 26.49
CA GLN A 204 22.36 -7.65 27.92
C GLN A 204 22.01 -9.11 28.24
N PHE A 205 21.75 -9.96 27.24
CA PHE A 205 21.77 -11.40 27.45
C PHE A 205 23.20 -11.90 27.29
N ASP A 206 23.81 -12.33 28.40
CA ASP A 206 25.05 -13.11 28.43
C ASP A 206 24.91 -14.28 27.45
N ILE A 207 25.44 -14.11 26.23
CA ILE A 207 25.65 -15.22 25.31
C ILE A 207 26.81 -16.00 25.89
N GLN A 208 26.49 -16.89 26.84
CA GLN A 208 27.37 -17.98 27.21
C GLN A 208 27.69 -18.73 25.90
N PRO A 209 28.95 -18.75 25.44
CA PRO A 209 29.28 -19.38 24.16
C PRO A 209 28.80 -20.84 24.22
N PRO A 210 27.99 -21.30 23.25
CA PRO A 210 27.46 -22.66 23.29
C PRO A 210 28.64 -23.63 23.15
N SER A 211 29.04 -24.24 24.26
CA SER A 211 30.07 -25.28 24.33
C SER A 211 29.57 -26.64 23.86
N ALA A 212 28.52 -26.69 23.03
CA ALA A 212 27.94 -27.92 22.52
C ALA A 212 28.21 -28.05 21.02
N SER A 213 29.30 -28.73 20.67
CA SER A 213 29.45 -29.31 19.33
C SER A 213 28.45 -30.47 19.21
N ILE A 214 27.43 -30.32 18.37
CA ILE A 214 26.52 -31.42 18.03
C ILE A 214 27.18 -32.22 16.91
N THR A 215 27.55 -33.48 17.19
CA THR A 215 27.96 -34.46 16.19
C THR A 215 26.71 -35.19 15.71
N LEU A 216 26.37 -35.05 14.43
CA LEU A 216 25.26 -35.79 13.80
C LEU A 216 25.83 -36.98 13.04
N ASP A 217 25.67 -38.19 13.58
CA ASP A 217 26.08 -39.41 12.90
C ASP A 217 25.26 -39.62 11.62
N GLY A 218 25.95 -39.85 10.50
CA GLY A 218 25.35 -40.11 9.18
C GLY A 218 25.23 -38.89 8.25
N PHE A 219 25.66 -37.69 8.68
CA PHE A 219 25.69 -36.51 7.80
C PHE A 219 27.10 -36.21 7.29
N THR A 220 27.37 -36.51 6.02
CA THR A 220 28.54 -36.01 5.31
C THR A 220 28.27 -34.61 4.77
N HIS A 221 29.02 -33.61 5.25
CA HIS A 221 28.98 -32.26 4.69
C HIS A 221 29.44 -32.31 3.23
N THR A 222 28.60 -31.85 2.30
CA THR A 222 29.04 -31.70 0.90
C THR A 222 30.14 -30.64 0.86
N THR A 223 31.27 -30.98 0.24
CA THR A 223 32.52 -30.20 0.31
C THR A 223 32.50 -28.90 -0.49
N GLN A 224 31.41 -28.58 -1.21
CA GLN A 224 31.32 -27.38 -2.04
C GLN A 224 29.86 -26.91 -2.24
N THR A 225 29.25 -26.32 -1.21
CA THR A 225 28.08 -25.44 -1.41
C THR A 225 28.31 -24.08 -0.76
N SER A 226 29.04 -23.21 -1.46
CA SER A 226 28.81 -21.78 -1.33
C SER A 226 27.64 -21.42 -2.25
N THR A 227 26.51 -20.98 -1.69
CA THR A 227 25.71 -19.81 -2.11
C THR A 227 24.29 -19.86 -1.54
N HIS A 228 24.09 -19.13 -0.44
CA HIS A 228 22.79 -18.61 0.05
C HIS A 228 21.85 -19.59 0.77
N CYS A 229 22.21 -19.98 2.00
CA CYS A 229 21.20 -20.31 3.00
C CYS A 229 21.50 -19.53 4.29
N PHE A 230 20.60 -18.62 4.64
CA PHE A 230 20.63 -17.90 5.92
C PHE A 230 19.91 -18.74 6.97
N VAL A 231 20.62 -19.69 7.57
CA VAL A 231 20.08 -20.48 8.68
C VAL A 231 20.40 -19.77 10.00
N PRO A 232 19.42 -19.61 10.92
CA PRO A 232 19.70 -19.22 12.29
C PRO A 232 20.76 -20.17 12.89
N ALA A 233 21.79 -19.62 13.56
CA ALA A 233 22.97 -20.32 14.11
C ALA A 233 24.10 -20.73 13.13
N CYS A 234 24.12 -20.26 11.88
CA CYS A 234 25.31 -20.43 11.01
C CYS A 234 26.45 -19.46 11.40
N ASN A 235 27.64 -20.01 11.70
CA ASN A 235 28.87 -19.30 12.11
C ASN A 235 29.90 -19.14 10.97
N ASN A 236 29.51 -19.30 9.71
CA ASN A 236 30.44 -19.14 8.59
C ASN A 236 30.88 -17.66 8.43
N VAL A 237 32.19 -17.44 8.32
CA VAL A 237 32.82 -16.10 8.18
C VAL A 237 32.30 -15.34 6.95
N GLU A 238 31.88 -16.03 5.90
CA GLU A 238 31.32 -15.39 4.70
C GLU A 238 29.98 -14.68 4.97
N ARG A 239 29.26 -15.07 6.03
CA ARG A 239 28.01 -14.40 6.46
C ARG A 239 28.25 -12.94 6.87
N ASN A 240 29.47 -12.60 7.27
CA ASN A 240 29.83 -11.24 7.67
C ASN A 240 30.10 -10.31 6.47
N ARG A 241 30.08 -10.83 5.24
CA ARG A 241 30.15 -9.98 4.03
C ARG A 241 28.85 -9.25 3.74
N VAL A 242 27.72 -9.74 4.26
CA VAL A 242 26.40 -9.09 4.08
C VAL A 242 26.13 -8.20 5.30
N PRO A 243 25.96 -6.88 5.10
CA PRO A 243 25.66 -5.94 6.18
C PRO A 243 24.48 -6.40 7.05
N GLU A 244 24.60 -6.19 8.36
CA GLU A 244 23.67 -6.76 9.33
C GLU A 244 22.20 -6.38 9.09
N TYR A 245 21.95 -5.14 8.66
CA TYR A 245 20.61 -4.66 8.37
C TYR A 245 19.93 -5.43 7.21
N LEU A 246 20.68 -5.79 6.16
CA LEU A 246 20.15 -6.60 5.05
C LEU A 246 19.80 -8.01 5.52
N ARG A 247 20.61 -8.60 6.41
CA ARG A 247 20.29 -9.90 7.01
C ARG A 247 18.97 -9.84 7.79
N ARG A 248 18.76 -8.77 8.57
CA ARG A 248 17.53 -8.58 9.36
C ARG A 248 16.31 -8.38 8.45
N ILE A 249 16.46 -7.71 7.31
CA ILE A 249 15.38 -7.56 6.32
C ILE A 249 15.02 -8.90 5.70
N ILE A 250 16.00 -9.66 5.21
CA ILE A 250 15.79 -10.98 4.58
C ILE A 250 15.12 -11.95 5.56
N LEU A 251 15.61 -12.01 6.81
CA LEU A 251 15.04 -12.86 7.86
C LEU A 251 13.63 -12.42 8.29
N LYS A 252 13.26 -11.13 8.16
CA LYS A 252 11.90 -10.65 8.42
C LYS A 252 10.96 -10.85 7.23
N SER A 253 11.45 -10.75 5.99
CA SER A 253 10.64 -10.91 4.78
C SER A 253 10.28 -12.37 4.49
N GLU A 254 11.12 -13.31 4.93
CA GLU A 254 10.91 -14.74 4.67
C GLU A 254 10.51 -15.50 5.94
N LYS A 255 9.27 -15.31 6.40
CA LYS A 255 8.66 -16.24 7.36
C LYS A 255 8.29 -17.60 6.75
N ASN A 256 8.41 -17.79 5.43
CA ASN A 256 7.85 -18.98 4.72
C ASN A 256 8.72 -19.59 3.59
N ILE A 257 10.03 -19.30 3.48
CA ILE A 257 10.89 -20.01 2.51
C ILE A 257 11.80 -21.01 3.23
N CYS A 258 11.17 -21.98 3.87
CA CYS A 258 11.82 -23.26 4.14
C CYS A 258 10.83 -24.40 3.92
N ASP A 259 10.00 -24.28 2.87
CA ASP A 259 9.05 -25.33 2.53
C ASP A 259 9.40 -25.95 1.16
N ARG A 260 9.64 -27.26 1.20
CA ARG A 260 9.51 -28.27 0.11
C ARG A 260 10.71 -28.77 -0.71
N LYS A 261 11.98 -28.62 -0.33
CA LYS A 261 13.05 -29.49 -0.91
C LYS A 261 14.12 -29.98 0.07
N CYS A 262 13.71 -30.40 1.26
CA CYS A 262 14.51 -31.27 2.13
C CYS A 262 13.64 -32.42 2.62
N LYS A 263 13.29 -33.34 1.71
CA LYS A 263 12.80 -34.68 2.03
C LYS A 263 13.67 -35.70 1.30
N SER A 264 14.37 -36.49 2.11
CA SER A 264 14.78 -37.90 1.91
C SER A 264 15.14 -38.36 0.48
N MET A 265 16.42 -38.65 0.27
CA MET A 265 16.89 -39.99 -0.07
C MET A 265 18.08 -40.33 0.83
#